data_AF-A0A2A5FVC5-F1
#
_entry.id   AF-A0A2A5FVC5-F1
#
_cell.length_a   1.000
_cell.length_b   1.000
_cell.length_c   1.000
_cell.angle_alpha   90.00
_cell.angle_beta   90.00
_cell.angle_gamma   90.00
#
_symmetry.space_group_name_H-M   'P 1'
#
loop_
_entity.id
_entity.type
_entity.pdbx_description
1 polymer ?
#
loop_
_entity_poly.entity_id
_entity_poly.type
_entity_poly.pdbx_seq_one_letter_code
_entity_poly.pdbx_strand_id
1 'polypeptide(L)'
;METNSKKVPEMLKSTIVTAAALLALSTTFSQEGDPKKANQYLSLGNFEAALDEYVLLAEDEPENMKYNYRTGVCYLNINGDKSKAVPFLENAVNSDDVENNAYYLLGRAYHYVHKFDKAIEIYKKFKEAGGGTAASTVEVDNQIQYCYNAKELVKFPVNVTFENLGKNVNSVFADYFPFVPVNESFLVFNSKRDEYSEEMPNGLFAANVYMSKVDDGQFTKAIPLGQNINTVDGIEEVIGLSANGDIMLLLFDNKKASGDMFITHKAGESFDEPVKLEETINSGGQEIAASISKDGSTLYFASSRKDGFGGTDIYISKKLPIGGWGPPQNLGPEINTPFDEDFPNISPDGSSLYFSSKGHTSMGGYDIFKAMWSTKKKKFVNVRNIGYPLNTSHDDMNFRVSGTGRYGYIAAIRPEGLGGFDIYRVTFNVVEPQYTIIKGTIRSSDPNKQIEDVIIDITDKKTGDLYGSYLPNFNTMRYVIILPPGEYELFVEPLEHKTIIEDINILDKSSFEAEIEKDIIVTPTN
;
A
#
# COMPACT_ATOMS: atom_id res chain seq x y z
N MET A 1 44.88 -64.91 -11.63
CA MET A 1 45.30 -65.92 -10.65
C MET A 1 44.08 -66.25 -9.80
N GLU A 2 43.84 -67.55 -9.61
CA GLU A 2 43.01 -68.19 -8.56
C GLU A 2 41.50 -67.86 -8.52
N THR A 3 40.65 -68.70 -9.11
CA THR A 3 40.01 -69.94 -8.59
C THR A 3 38.86 -69.65 -7.60
N ASN A 4 37.58 -69.74 -7.98
CA ASN A 4 36.73 -70.94 -8.14
C ASN A 4 36.26 -71.58 -6.80
N SER A 5 34.96 -71.48 -6.49
CA SER A 5 34.14 -72.56 -5.89
C SER A 5 32.65 -72.18 -5.93
N LYS A 6 31.89 -72.53 -6.99
CA LYS A 6 31.01 -73.72 -7.11
C LYS A 6 30.26 -74.14 -5.83
N LYS A 7 28.92 -74.13 -5.87
CA LYS A 7 28.04 -75.32 -6.12
C LYS A 7 26.55 -74.93 -5.99
N VAL A 8 25.68 -75.10 -7.01
CA VAL A 8 24.82 -76.30 -7.35
C VAL A 8 23.36 -76.10 -6.85
N PRO A 9 22.28 -76.58 -7.50
CA PRO A 9 21.89 -76.60 -8.93
C PRO A 9 20.40 -76.18 -9.15
N GLU A 10 19.96 -76.21 -10.40
CA GLU A 10 18.59 -75.96 -10.88
C GLU A 10 17.52 -76.93 -10.34
N MET A 11 16.29 -76.43 -10.16
CA MET A 11 15.07 -77.18 -10.47
C MET A 11 13.88 -76.28 -10.85
N LEU A 12 13.24 -76.68 -11.97
CA LEU A 12 11.87 -76.46 -12.44
C LEU A 12 11.41 -75.10 -13.04
N LYS A 13 11.46 -75.08 -14.38
CA LYS A 13 10.33 -75.00 -15.33
C LYS A 13 9.22 -73.95 -15.13
N SER A 14 9.13 -73.09 -16.16
CA SER A 14 7.94 -72.55 -16.84
C SER A 14 6.92 -71.76 -16.01
N THR A 15 6.59 -70.54 -16.44
CA THR A 15 5.29 -70.18 -17.07
C THR A 15 5.29 -68.68 -17.40
N ILE A 16 4.71 -68.35 -18.56
CA ILE A 16 4.37 -67.03 -19.06
C ILE A 16 3.67 -66.20 -17.97
N VAL A 17 4.19 -65.00 -17.68
CA VAL A 17 3.45 -63.99 -16.89
C VAL A 17 2.93 -62.93 -17.84
N THR A 18 1.61 -62.94 -17.99
CA THR A 18 0.79 -61.91 -18.60
C THR A 18 1.01 -60.59 -17.85
N ALA A 19 1.54 -59.57 -18.52
CA ALA A 19 1.62 -58.23 -17.96
C ALA A 19 0.21 -57.60 -18.01
N ALA A 20 -0.54 -57.71 -16.92
CA ALA A 20 -1.73 -56.89 -16.70
C ALA A 20 -1.27 -55.47 -16.35
N ALA A 21 -1.52 -54.52 -17.25
CA ALA A 21 -1.42 -53.10 -16.95
C ALA A 21 -2.50 -52.76 -15.90
N LEU A 22 -2.10 -52.66 -14.64
CA LEU A 22 -2.90 -51.94 -13.64
C LEU A 22 -2.84 -50.45 -14.00
N LEU A 23 -3.88 -49.97 -14.68
CA LEU A 23 -4.27 -48.57 -14.63
C LEU A 23 -4.62 -48.26 -13.17
N ALA A 24 -3.67 -47.69 -12.43
CA ALA A 24 -3.98 -47.00 -11.20
C ALA A 24 -4.81 -45.75 -11.58
N LEU A 25 -6.13 -45.89 -11.54
CA LEU A 25 -7.04 -44.76 -11.43
C LEU A 25 -6.69 -44.07 -10.11
N SER A 26 -5.80 -43.07 -10.16
CA SER A 26 -5.76 -42.05 -9.14
C SER A 26 -7.09 -41.31 -9.24
N THR A 27 -8.07 -41.72 -8.44
CA THR A 27 -9.21 -40.88 -8.13
C THR A 27 -8.66 -39.68 -7.38
N THR A 28 -8.29 -38.65 -8.12
CA THR A 28 -8.29 -37.29 -7.58
C THR A 28 -9.74 -37.08 -7.16
N PHE A 29 -10.01 -37.14 -5.86
CA PHE A 29 -11.26 -36.58 -5.35
C PHE A 29 -11.24 -35.12 -5.77
N SER A 30 -12.08 -34.77 -6.76
CA SER A 30 -12.40 -33.37 -7.00
C SER A 30 -12.95 -32.84 -5.68
N GLN A 31 -12.42 -31.72 -5.21
CA GLN A 31 -12.97 -31.07 -4.03
C GLN A 31 -14.32 -30.48 -4.47
N GLU A 32 -15.43 -31.08 -4.03
CA GLU A 32 -16.76 -30.51 -4.28
C GLU A 32 -17.00 -29.38 -3.28
N GLY A 33 -17.56 -28.26 -3.75
CA GLY A 33 -17.96 -27.16 -2.87
C GLY A 33 -19.18 -27.51 -2.02
N ASP A 34 -19.27 -26.97 -0.81
CA ASP A 34 -20.41 -27.16 0.09
C ASP A 34 -21.31 -25.91 0.11
N PRO A 35 -22.54 -25.98 -0.45
CA PRO A 35 -23.45 -24.84 -0.47
C PRO A 35 -23.79 -24.30 0.91
N LYS A 36 -23.84 -25.14 1.96
CA LYS A 36 -24.16 -24.70 3.32
C LYS A 36 -23.02 -23.88 3.90
N LYS A 37 -21.78 -24.34 3.73
CA LYS A 37 -20.59 -23.58 4.16
C LYS A 37 -20.46 -22.28 3.39
N ALA A 38 -20.61 -22.31 2.06
CA ALA A 38 -20.56 -21.11 1.22
C ALA A 38 -21.57 -20.05 1.68
N ASN A 39 -22.81 -20.46 1.98
CA ASN A 39 -23.83 -19.58 2.53
C ASN A 39 -23.51 -19.06 3.93
N GLN A 40 -22.95 -19.92 4.79
CA GLN A 40 -22.56 -19.54 6.14
C GLN A 40 -21.45 -18.49 6.11
N TYR A 41 -20.36 -18.73 5.38
CA TYR A 41 -19.26 -17.76 5.24
C TYR A 41 -19.74 -16.44 4.66
N LEU A 42 -20.57 -16.48 3.60
CA LEU A 42 -21.15 -15.28 2.99
C LEU A 42 -22.00 -14.49 3.99
N SER A 43 -22.81 -15.18 4.82
CA SER A 43 -23.63 -14.52 5.85
C SER A 43 -22.82 -13.89 6.98
N LEU A 44 -21.60 -14.40 7.21
CA LEU A 44 -20.64 -13.86 8.18
C LEU A 44 -19.74 -12.77 7.58
N GLY A 45 -19.89 -12.46 6.28
CA GLY A 45 -19.05 -11.50 5.57
C GLY A 45 -17.64 -12.00 5.26
N ASN A 46 -17.36 -13.30 5.45
CA ASN A 46 -16.09 -13.90 5.07
C ASN A 46 -16.14 -14.26 3.57
N PHE A 47 -15.94 -13.26 2.72
CA PHE A 47 -16.03 -13.40 1.27
C PHE A 47 -14.93 -14.29 0.68
N GLU A 48 -13.76 -14.38 1.32
CA GLU A 48 -12.65 -15.23 0.86
C GLU A 48 -13.01 -16.71 1.03
N ALA A 49 -13.40 -17.13 2.25
CA ALA A 49 -13.83 -18.50 2.48
C ALA A 49 -15.13 -18.86 1.73
N ALA A 50 -16.03 -17.88 1.54
CA ALA A 50 -17.21 -18.09 0.70
C ALA A 50 -16.84 -18.28 -0.77
N LEU A 51 -15.86 -17.52 -1.29
CA LEU A 51 -15.39 -17.62 -2.67
C LEU A 51 -14.81 -19.00 -2.95
N ASP A 52 -13.97 -19.53 -2.05
CA ASP A 52 -13.36 -20.84 -2.19
C ASP A 52 -14.41 -21.95 -2.42
N GLU A 53 -15.53 -21.88 -1.69
CA GLU A 53 -16.63 -22.82 -1.86
C GLU A 53 -17.49 -22.51 -3.11
N TYR A 54 -17.77 -21.23 -3.39
CA TYR A 54 -18.63 -20.85 -4.52
C TYR A 54 -18.00 -21.08 -5.89
N VAL A 55 -16.67 -20.95 -6.02
CA VAL A 55 -15.97 -21.25 -7.28
C VAL A 55 -16.14 -22.72 -7.63
N LEU A 56 -15.93 -23.63 -6.67
CA LEU A 56 -16.13 -25.07 -6.87
C LEU A 56 -17.58 -25.38 -7.28
N LEU A 57 -18.56 -24.75 -6.62
CA LEU A 57 -19.98 -24.90 -6.96
C LEU A 57 -20.33 -24.38 -8.36
N ALA A 58 -19.75 -23.26 -8.78
CA ALA A 58 -19.98 -22.68 -10.10
C ALA A 58 -19.25 -23.47 -11.20
N GLU A 59 -18.15 -24.14 -10.89
CA GLU A 59 -17.45 -25.05 -11.81
C GLU A 59 -18.21 -26.37 -11.99
N ASP A 60 -18.78 -26.93 -10.91
CA ASP A 60 -19.59 -28.16 -10.95
C ASP A 60 -20.96 -27.94 -11.59
N GLU A 61 -21.58 -26.78 -11.37
CA GLU A 61 -22.86 -26.39 -11.97
C GLU A 61 -22.77 -25.04 -12.73
N PRO A 62 -22.12 -24.99 -13.92
CA PRO A 62 -21.92 -23.73 -14.66
C PRO A 62 -23.20 -23.01 -15.07
N GLU A 63 -24.29 -23.76 -15.26
CA GLU A 63 -25.61 -23.22 -15.61
C GLU A 63 -26.40 -22.72 -14.38
N ASN A 64 -25.86 -22.89 -13.17
CA ASN A 64 -26.49 -22.40 -11.96
C ASN A 64 -26.18 -20.91 -11.76
N MET A 65 -27.10 -20.07 -12.22
CA MET A 65 -26.94 -18.61 -12.23
C MET A 65 -26.79 -18.02 -10.82
N LYS A 66 -27.34 -18.68 -9.79
CA LYS A 66 -27.19 -18.25 -8.40
C LYS A 66 -25.77 -18.46 -7.88
N TYR A 67 -25.11 -19.57 -8.25
CA TYR A 67 -23.71 -19.79 -7.90
C TYR A 67 -22.78 -18.84 -8.66
N ASN A 68 -23.03 -18.62 -9.95
CA ASN A 68 -22.31 -17.61 -10.73
C ASN A 68 -22.46 -16.20 -10.11
N TYR A 69 -23.68 -15.77 -9.80
CA TYR A 69 -23.95 -14.50 -9.16
C TYR A 69 -23.19 -14.35 -7.83
N ARG A 70 -23.27 -15.36 -6.95
CA ARG A 70 -22.60 -15.33 -5.64
C ARG A 70 -21.08 -15.38 -5.73
N THR A 71 -20.55 -16.11 -6.70
CA THR A 71 -19.11 -16.11 -7.01
C THR A 71 -18.66 -14.70 -7.42
N GLY A 72 -19.42 -14.06 -8.32
CA GLY A 72 -19.22 -12.66 -8.69
C GLY A 72 -19.28 -11.70 -7.50
N VAL A 73 -20.28 -11.84 -6.62
CA VAL A 73 -20.38 -11.07 -5.37
C VAL A 73 -19.12 -11.23 -4.52
N CYS A 74 -18.65 -12.46 -4.32
CA CYS A 74 -17.46 -12.71 -3.51
C CYS A 74 -16.22 -12.07 -4.13
N TYR A 75 -15.96 -12.28 -5.42
CA TYR A 75 -14.82 -11.66 -6.11
C TYR A 75 -14.79 -10.12 -6.01
N LEU A 76 -15.95 -9.46 -6.00
CA LEU A 76 -16.01 -8.00 -5.88
C LEU A 76 -15.77 -7.48 -4.46
N ASN A 77 -15.91 -8.32 -3.44
CA ASN A 77 -15.81 -7.96 -2.01
C ASN A 77 -14.54 -8.49 -1.32
N ILE A 78 -13.71 -9.28 -1.99
CA ILE A 78 -12.38 -9.65 -1.49
C ILE A 78 -11.33 -8.58 -1.84
N ASN A 79 -10.22 -8.59 -1.10
CA ASN A 79 -9.02 -7.81 -1.42
C ASN A 79 -8.11 -8.61 -2.37
N GLY A 80 -8.61 -8.91 -3.57
CA GLY A 80 -7.87 -9.71 -4.55
C GLY A 80 -8.20 -9.31 -5.99
N ASP A 81 -7.94 -10.22 -6.92
CA ASP A 81 -8.16 -10.00 -8.34
C ASP A 81 -9.66 -9.97 -8.70
N LYS A 82 -10.23 -8.76 -8.66
CA LYS A 82 -11.64 -8.50 -9.00
C LYS A 82 -11.97 -8.74 -10.47
N SER A 83 -10.97 -8.88 -11.35
CA SER A 83 -11.21 -9.16 -12.77
C SER A 83 -11.89 -10.50 -13.00
N LYS A 84 -11.67 -11.45 -12.08
CA LYS A 84 -12.27 -12.79 -12.11
C LYS A 84 -13.79 -12.77 -11.92
N ALA A 85 -14.37 -11.68 -11.41
CA ALA A 85 -15.82 -11.55 -11.28
C ALA A 85 -16.54 -11.49 -12.65
N VAL A 86 -15.88 -10.96 -13.68
CA VAL A 86 -16.49 -10.67 -14.99
C VAL A 86 -17.16 -11.90 -15.63
N PRO A 87 -16.47 -13.04 -15.86
CA PRO A 87 -17.10 -14.18 -16.52
C PRO A 87 -18.32 -14.74 -15.76
N PHE A 88 -18.25 -14.81 -14.43
CA PHE A 88 -19.37 -15.29 -13.62
C PHE A 88 -20.58 -14.34 -13.67
N LEU A 89 -20.33 -13.03 -13.64
CA LEU A 89 -21.39 -12.03 -13.72
C LEU A 89 -21.96 -11.88 -15.14
N GLU A 90 -21.15 -12.05 -16.19
CA GLU A 90 -21.61 -12.16 -17.58
C GLU A 90 -22.54 -13.37 -17.74
N ASN A 91 -22.25 -14.49 -17.08
CA ASN A 91 -23.12 -15.66 -17.10
C ASN A 91 -24.42 -15.41 -16.30
N ALA A 92 -24.32 -14.83 -15.10
CA ALA A 92 -25.46 -14.57 -14.22
C ALA A 92 -26.54 -13.67 -14.86
N VAL A 93 -26.18 -12.79 -15.79
CA VAL A 93 -27.13 -11.92 -16.50
C VAL A 93 -27.80 -12.56 -17.73
N ASN A 94 -27.50 -13.81 -18.07
CA ASN A 94 -28.07 -14.52 -19.23
C ASN A 94 -29.37 -15.32 -18.93
N SER A 95 -29.92 -15.20 -17.72
CA SER A 95 -31.16 -15.87 -17.31
C SER A 95 -32.43 -15.11 -17.75
N ASP A 96 -33.58 -15.78 -17.76
CA ASP A 96 -34.89 -15.10 -17.81
C ASP A 96 -35.30 -14.55 -16.43
N ASP A 97 -34.70 -15.05 -15.35
CA ASP A 97 -34.91 -14.64 -13.94
C ASP A 97 -33.66 -13.97 -13.37
N VAL A 98 -33.13 -12.98 -14.11
CA VAL A 98 -31.93 -12.23 -13.69
C VAL A 98 -32.26 -11.41 -12.45
N GLU A 99 -31.53 -11.64 -11.36
CA GLU A 99 -31.50 -10.69 -10.27
C GLU A 99 -30.98 -9.35 -10.83
N ASN A 100 -31.82 -8.31 -10.88
CA ASN A 100 -31.41 -7.02 -11.45
C ASN A 100 -30.07 -6.50 -10.87
N ASN A 101 -29.77 -6.82 -9.61
CA ASN A 101 -28.50 -6.52 -8.96
C ASN A 101 -27.28 -7.07 -9.73
N ALA A 102 -27.42 -8.16 -10.48
CA ALA A 102 -26.36 -8.73 -11.32
C ALA A 102 -25.89 -7.74 -12.40
N TYR A 103 -26.78 -6.92 -12.98
CA TYR A 103 -26.37 -5.86 -13.90
C TYR A 103 -25.48 -4.83 -13.19
N TYR A 104 -25.89 -4.34 -12.00
CA TYR A 104 -25.07 -3.38 -11.26
C TYR A 104 -23.68 -3.94 -10.93
N LEU A 105 -23.62 -5.18 -10.44
CA LEU A 105 -22.35 -5.85 -10.13
C LEU A 105 -21.49 -6.10 -11.37
N LEU A 106 -22.08 -6.48 -12.50
CA LEU A 106 -21.35 -6.62 -13.76
C LEU A 106 -20.80 -5.28 -14.24
N GLY A 107 -21.54 -4.19 -14.08
CA GLY A 107 -21.07 -2.83 -14.33
C GLY A 107 -19.84 -2.49 -13.49
N ARG A 108 -19.86 -2.82 -12.19
CA ARG A 108 -18.72 -2.67 -11.27
C ARG A 108 -17.53 -3.52 -11.69
N ALA A 109 -17.74 -4.78 -12.05
CA ALA A 109 -16.69 -5.67 -12.54
C ALA A 109 -16.03 -5.11 -13.80
N TYR A 110 -16.81 -4.66 -14.78
CA TYR A 110 -16.29 -4.01 -15.98
C TYR A 110 -15.54 -2.72 -15.67
N HIS A 111 -16.00 -1.94 -14.69
CA HIS A 111 -15.33 -0.72 -14.26
C HIS A 111 -13.92 -1.05 -13.73
N TYR A 112 -13.81 -2.03 -12.82
CA TYR A 112 -12.53 -2.45 -12.24
C TYR A 112 -11.49 -2.96 -13.24
N VAL A 113 -11.94 -3.55 -14.36
CA VAL A 113 -11.04 -4.02 -15.44
C VAL A 113 -10.87 -3.02 -16.58
N HIS A 114 -11.19 -1.74 -16.33
CA HIS A 114 -11.07 -0.62 -17.26
C HIS A 114 -11.86 -0.78 -18.57
N LYS A 115 -12.91 -1.62 -18.56
CA LYS A 115 -13.88 -1.74 -19.66
C LYS A 115 -14.98 -0.68 -19.49
N PHE A 116 -14.58 0.59 -19.41
CA PHE A 116 -15.43 1.73 -19.02
C PHE A 116 -16.69 1.86 -19.89
N ASP A 117 -16.57 1.70 -21.21
CA ASP A 117 -17.73 1.81 -22.11
C ASP A 117 -18.75 0.69 -21.87
N LYS A 118 -18.28 -0.54 -21.61
CA LYS A 118 -19.16 -1.64 -21.24
C LYS A 118 -19.79 -1.43 -19.86
N ALA A 119 -19.02 -0.93 -18.89
CA ALA A 119 -19.54 -0.59 -17.57
C ALA A 119 -20.70 0.41 -17.67
N ILE A 120 -20.53 1.49 -18.44
CA ILE A 120 -21.56 2.50 -18.68
C ILE A 120 -22.80 1.89 -19.35
N GLU A 121 -22.63 1.03 -20.35
CA GLU A 121 -23.75 0.33 -21.00
C GLU A 121 -24.54 -0.51 -19.99
N ILE A 122 -23.85 -1.32 -19.18
CA ILE A 122 -24.48 -2.21 -18.21
C ILE A 122 -25.17 -1.42 -17.08
N TYR A 123 -24.58 -0.33 -16.60
CA TYR A 123 -25.24 0.54 -15.62
C TYR A 123 -26.54 1.17 -16.15
N LYS A 124 -26.57 1.53 -17.44
CA LYS A 124 -27.81 1.99 -18.09
C LYS A 124 -28.85 0.88 -18.16
N LYS A 125 -28.44 -0.35 -18.50
CA LYS A 125 -29.35 -1.52 -18.47
C LYS A 125 -29.92 -1.78 -17.08
N PHE A 126 -29.12 -1.66 -16.02
CA PHE A 126 -29.61 -1.76 -14.63
C PHE A 126 -30.74 -0.75 -14.37
N LYS A 127 -30.59 0.50 -14.82
CA LYS A 127 -31.63 1.54 -14.69
C LYS A 127 -32.86 1.22 -15.55
N GLU A 128 -32.67 0.78 -16.79
CA GLU A 128 -33.76 0.42 -17.72
C GLU A 128 -34.58 -0.78 -17.23
N ALA A 129 -33.94 -1.73 -16.55
CA ALA A 129 -34.59 -2.89 -15.90
C ALA A 129 -35.37 -2.53 -14.62
N GLY A 130 -35.46 -1.24 -14.27
CA GLY A 130 -36.17 -0.76 -13.07
C GLY A 130 -35.31 -0.68 -11.81
N GLY A 131 -34.00 -0.88 -11.91
CA GLY A 131 -33.07 -0.85 -10.78
C GLY A 131 -33.12 -2.12 -9.92
N GLY A 132 -32.65 -2.01 -8.68
CA GLY A 132 -32.55 -3.13 -7.74
C GLY A 132 -32.22 -2.64 -6.33
N THR A 133 -31.86 -3.56 -5.44
CA THR A 133 -31.49 -3.23 -4.05
C THR A 133 -29.99 -2.97 -3.88
N ALA A 134 -29.16 -3.30 -4.87
CA ALA A 134 -27.71 -3.14 -4.80
C ALA A 134 -27.22 -1.69 -4.92
N ALA A 135 -28.01 -0.82 -5.56
CA ALA A 135 -27.71 0.60 -5.69
C ALA A 135 -28.96 1.41 -6.06
N SER A 136 -29.04 2.64 -5.55
CA SER A 136 -29.97 3.67 -5.98
C SER A 136 -29.62 4.23 -7.37
N THR A 137 -30.57 4.90 -8.00
CA THR A 137 -30.33 5.55 -9.30
C THR A 137 -29.23 6.61 -9.24
N VAL A 138 -29.12 7.34 -8.12
CA VAL A 138 -28.09 8.37 -7.92
C VAL A 138 -26.70 7.74 -7.85
N GLU A 139 -26.55 6.63 -7.10
CA GLU A 139 -25.28 5.91 -7.01
C GLU A 139 -24.85 5.36 -8.38
N VAL A 140 -25.79 4.88 -9.19
CA VAL A 140 -25.49 4.39 -10.54
C VAL A 140 -25.05 5.53 -11.47
N ASP A 141 -25.70 6.69 -11.39
CA ASP A 141 -25.28 7.86 -12.16
C ASP A 141 -23.88 8.34 -11.76
N ASN A 142 -23.53 8.24 -10.47
CA ASN A 142 -22.16 8.47 -10.02
C ASN A 142 -21.18 7.43 -10.59
N GLN A 143 -21.52 6.14 -10.57
CA GLN A 143 -20.66 5.10 -11.16
C GLN A 143 -20.41 5.32 -12.65
N ILE A 144 -21.42 5.79 -13.39
CA ILE A 144 -21.27 6.20 -14.80
C ILE A 144 -20.33 7.41 -14.90
N GLN A 145 -20.47 8.40 -14.01
CA GLN A 145 -19.58 9.56 -14.01
C GLN A 145 -18.13 9.18 -13.68
N TYR A 146 -17.91 8.27 -12.74
CA TYR A 146 -16.59 7.73 -12.44
C TYR A 146 -15.96 7.07 -13.65
N CYS A 147 -16.73 6.29 -14.42
CA CYS A 147 -16.25 5.71 -15.68
C CYS A 147 -15.79 6.79 -16.68
N TYR A 148 -16.52 7.91 -16.81
CA TYR A 148 -16.09 9.02 -17.67
C TYR A 148 -14.82 9.71 -17.15
N ASN A 149 -14.72 9.94 -15.85
CA ASN A 149 -13.52 10.52 -15.23
C ASN A 149 -12.31 9.59 -15.43
N ALA A 150 -12.49 8.29 -15.19
CA ALA A 150 -11.49 7.25 -15.41
C ALA A 150 -10.96 7.26 -16.83
N LYS A 151 -11.85 7.32 -17.84
CA LYS A 151 -11.47 7.41 -19.26
C LYS A 151 -10.54 8.58 -19.55
N GLU A 152 -10.67 9.71 -18.87
CA GLU A 152 -9.77 10.86 -19.07
C GLU A 152 -8.46 10.73 -18.29
N LEU A 153 -8.52 10.28 -17.03
CA LEU A 153 -7.33 10.18 -16.18
C LEU A 153 -6.34 9.12 -16.67
N VAL A 154 -6.82 7.96 -17.15
CA VAL A 154 -5.93 6.89 -17.64
C VAL A 154 -5.18 7.27 -18.92
N LYS A 155 -5.63 8.29 -19.67
CA LYS A 155 -4.91 8.79 -20.87
C LYS A 155 -3.61 9.50 -20.52
N PHE A 156 -3.49 10.01 -19.30
CA PHE A 156 -2.36 10.84 -18.86
C PHE A 156 -1.81 10.31 -17.53
N PRO A 157 -1.20 9.11 -17.53
CA PRO A 157 -0.66 8.53 -16.31
C PRO A 157 0.42 9.44 -15.70
N VAL A 158 0.38 9.57 -14.38
CA VAL A 158 1.44 10.22 -13.60
C VAL A 158 2.69 9.34 -13.66
N ASN A 159 3.84 9.96 -13.90
CA ASN A 159 5.12 9.27 -13.92
C ASN A 159 5.58 8.93 -12.50
N VAL A 160 5.16 7.75 -12.04
CA VAL A 160 5.50 7.20 -10.72
C VAL A 160 5.97 5.75 -10.81
N THR A 161 6.76 5.32 -9.83
CA THR A 161 7.17 3.94 -9.62
C THR A 161 6.70 3.47 -8.24
N PHE A 162 6.33 2.21 -8.11
CA PHE A 162 5.88 1.62 -6.84
C PHE A 162 6.89 0.58 -6.37
N GLU A 163 7.32 0.70 -5.12
CA GLU A 163 8.17 -0.26 -4.43
C GLU A 163 7.32 -0.96 -3.36
N ASN A 164 7.07 -2.25 -3.53
CA ASN A 164 6.46 -3.06 -2.48
C ASN A 164 7.45 -3.17 -1.31
N LEU A 165 7.02 -2.87 -0.08
CA LEU A 165 7.91 -2.88 1.08
C LEU A 165 8.31 -4.28 1.57
N GLY A 166 7.84 -5.32 0.88
CA GLY A 166 8.27 -6.71 1.06
C GLY A 166 7.85 -7.31 2.41
N LYS A 167 8.26 -8.57 2.63
CA LYS A 167 7.85 -9.39 3.79
C LYS A 167 8.27 -8.85 5.17
N ASN A 168 9.14 -7.86 5.20
CA ASN A 168 9.49 -7.19 6.46
C ASN A 168 8.34 -6.32 6.94
N VAL A 169 7.59 -5.71 6.02
CA VAL A 169 6.44 -4.85 6.33
C VAL A 169 5.14 -5.56 6.01
N ASN A 170 4.98 -6.06 4.79
CA ASN A 170 3.77 -6.70 4.28
C ASN A 170 3.69 -8.19 4.66
N SER A 171 2.47 -8.70 4.65
CA SER A 171 2.09 -10.07 4.96
C SER A 171 1.21 -10.66 3.85
N VAL A 172 0.74 -11.89 4.03
CA VAL A 172 -0.27 -12.49 3.12
C VAL A 172 -1.69 -11.98 3.41
N PHE A 173 -1.87 -11.22 4.49
CA PHE A 173 -3.14 -10.61 4.89
C PHE A 173 -3.19 -9.14 4.45
N ALA A 174 -4.22 -8.40 4.84
CA ALA A 174 -4.30 -6.97 4.55
C ALA A 174 -3.41 -6.16 5.50
N ASP A 175 -2.51 -5.38 4.91
CA ASP A 175 -1.66 -4.36 5.54
C ASP A 175 -1.99 -2.99 4.94
N TYR A 176 -2.49 -2.07 5.75
CA TYR A 176 -3.13 -0.86 5.25
C TYR A 176 -2.95 0.36 6.16
N PHE A 177 -3.37 1.51 5.65
CA PHE A 177 -3.20 2.84 6.25
C PHE A 177 -1.77 3.12 6.73
N PRO A 178 -0.80 3.26 5.81
CA PRO A 178 0.58 3.57 6.17
C PRO A 178 0.76 5.01 6.64
N PHE A 179 1.36 5.21 7.82
CA PHE A 179 1.77 6.51 8.35
C PHE A 179 3.28 6.56 8.56
N VAL A 180 3.90 7.59 7.99
CA VAL A 180 5.35 7.75 7.97
C VAL A 180 5.72 9.20 8.39
N PRO A 181 6.75 9.40 9.23
CA PRO A 181 7.31 10.74 9.44
C PRO A 181 8.00 11.27 8.17
N VAL A 182 8.23 12.58 8.13
CA VAL A 182 8.83 13.28 6.99
C VAL A 182 10.24 12.77 6.63
N ASN A 183 10.98 12.28 7.63
CA ASN A 183 12.32 11.69 7.47
C ASN A 183 12.28 10.18 7.25
N GLU A 184 11.10 9.58 7.16
CA GLU A 184 10.91 8.15 6.92
C GLU A 184 11.58 7.25 7.97
N SER A 185 11.77 7.72 9.20
CA SER A 185 12.49 6.98 10.26
C SER A 185 11.79 5.71 10.77
N PHE A 186 10.48 5.64 10.61
CA PHE A 186 9.68 4.46 10.91
C PHE A 186 8.37 4.53 10.13
N LEU A 187 7.69 3.41 10.04
CA LEU A 187 6.37 3.25 9.45
C LEU A 187 5.44 2.67 10.51
N VAL A 188 4.26 3.25 10.70
CA VAL A 188 3.16 2.68 11.49
C VAL A 188 1.98 2.41 10.58
N PHE A 189 1.32 1.28 10.75
CA PHE A 189 0.24 0.84 9.88
C PHE A 189 -0.66 -0.18 10.58
N ASN A 190 -1.82 -0.46 9.99
CA ASN A 190 -2.72 -1.50 10.45
C ASN A 190 -2.49 -2.80 9.71
N SER A 191 -2.60 -3.93 10.41
CA SER A 191 -2.48 -5.26 9.84
C SER A 191 -3.52 -6.22 10.41
N LYS A 192 -4.07 -7.07 9.53
CA LYS A 192 -4.93 -8.21 9.90
C LYS A 192 -4.19 -9.55 9.81
N ARG A 193 -2.88 -9.55 10.08
CA ARG A 193 -2.09 -10.78 10.12
C ARG A 193 -2.43 -11.63 11.35
N ASP A 194 -2.26 -12.93 11.22
CA ASP A 194 -2.48 -13.93 12.28
C ASP A 194 -1.48 -13.82 13.44
N GLU A 195 -0.25 -13.38 13.16
CA GLU A 195 0.77 -13.11 14.19
C GLU A 195 0.19 -12.09 15.19
N TYR A 196 0.04 -12.49 16.46
CA TYR A 196 -0.40 -11.62 17.57
C TYR A 196 -1.82 -11.01 17.47
N SER A 197 -2.65 -11.43 16.51
CA SER A 197 -4.04 -10.96 16.38
C SER A 197 -5.04 -12.03 16.79
N GLU A 198 -6.17 -11.62 17.37
CA GLU A 198 -7.26 -12.54 17.72
C GLU A 198 -8.06 -12.94 16.47
N GLU A 199 -8.34 -14.23 16.33
CA GLU A 199 -9.28 -14.72 15.31
C GLU A 199 -10.72 -14.44 15.76
N MET A 200 -11.44 -13.65 14.97
CA MET A 200 -12.82 -13.28 15.20
C MET A 200 -13.78 -14.43 14.81
N PRO A 201 -15.04 -14.43 15.30
CA PRO A 201 -16.01 -15.48 14.99
C PRO A 201 -16.32 -15.71 13.51
N ASN A 202 -16.00 -14.76 12.63
CA ASN A 202 -16.14 -14.89 11.18
C ASN A 202 -14.92 -15.56 10.50
N GLY A 203 -13.90 -15.96 11.27
CA GLY A 203 -12.66 -16.60 10.77
C GLY A 203 -11.63 -15.61 10.22
N LEU A 204 -11.81 -14.31 10.46
CA LEU A 204 -10.85 -13.25 10.10
C LEU A 204 -10.11 -12.77 11.35
N PHE A 205 -8.92 -12.21 11.19
CA PHE A 205 -8.17 -11.64 12.32
C PHE A 205 -8.53 -10.19 12.60
N ALA A 206 -8.56 -9.81 13.88
CA ALA A 206 -8.69 -8.42 14.31
C ALA A 206 -7.52 -7.58 13.81
N ALA A 207 -7.77 -6.29 13.54
CA ALA A 207 -6.71 -5.38 13.12
C ALA A 207 -5.87 -4.95 14.33
N ASN A 208 -4.56 -4.94 14.15
CA ASN A 208 -3.59 -4.45 15.12
C ASN A 208 -2.71 -3.37 14.48
N VAL A 209 -2.19 -2.47 15.30
CA VAL A 209 -1.24 -1.44 14.89
C VAL A 209 0.19 -1.99 14.98
N TYR A 210 0.90 -1.95 13.85
CA TYR A 210 2.26 -2.42 13.67
C TYR A 210 3.22 -1.25 13.43
N MET A 211 4.49 -1.46 13.80
CA MET A 211 5.56 -0.53 13.50
C MET A 211 6.78 -1.24 12.90
N SER A 212 7.34 -0.67 11.85
CA SER A 212 8.65 -1.03 11.30
C SER A 212 9.58 0.19 11.38
N LYS A 213 10.83 -0.01 11.77
CA LYS A 213 11.82 1.07 11.87
C LYS A 213 12.73 1.05 10.65
N VAL A 214 13.39 2.16 10.38
CA VAL A 214 14.47 2.18 9.39
C VAL A 214 15.80 1.90 10.07
N ASP A 215 16.51 0.90 9.56
CA ASP A 215 17.89 0.58 9.87
C ASP A 215 18.64 0.36 8.55
N ASP A 216 19.83 0.94 8.41
CA ASP A 216 20.63 0.91 7.18
C ASP A 216 19.83 1.23 5.90
N GLY A 217 18.97 2.26 5.95
CA GLY A 217 18.12 2.69 4.83
C GLY A 217 16.92 1.78 4.51
N GLN A 218 16.75 0.67 5.22
CA GLN A 218 15.73 -0.36 4.99
C GLN A 218 14.72 -0.45 6.14
N PHE A 219 13.49 -0.79 5.81
CA PHE A 219 12.48 -1.11 6.82
C PHE A 219 12.77 -2.49 7.47
N THR A 220 12.85 -2.51 8.79
CA THR A 220 13.05 -3.72 9.60
C THR A 220 11.77 -4.57 9.66
N LYS A 221 11.86 -5.79 10.20
CA LYS A 221 10.65 -6.61 10.43
C LYS A 221 9.66 -5.82 11.30
N ALA A 222 8.45 -5.64 10.81
CA ALA A 222 7.36 -5.01 11.53
C ALA A 222 6.99 -5.83 12.77
N ILE A 223 6.79 -5.12 13.87
CA ILE A 223 6.37 -5.68 15.16
C ILE A 223 5.08 -4.99 15.62
N PRO A 224 4.15 -5.69 16.29
CA PRO A 224 2.98 -5.04 16.84
C PRO A 224 3.38 -4.05 17.93
N LEU A 225 2.67 -2.93 18.03
CA LEU A 225 2.78 -2.05 19.19
C LEU A 225 2.29 -2.74 20.47
N GLY A 226 2.71 -2.22 21.62
CA GLY A 226 2.41 -2.81 22.92
C GLY A 226 0.92 -2.80 23.28
N GLN A 227 0.57 -3.51 24.37
CA GLN A 227 -0.81 -3.65 24.85
C GLN A 227 -1.46 -2.35 25.34
N ASN A 228 -0.67 -1.28 25.49
CA ASN A 228 -1.20 0.08 25.71
C ASN A 228 -1.94 0.62 24.47
N ILE A 229 -1.61 0.09 23.27
CA ILE A 229 -2.28 0.43 22.02
C ILE A 229 -3.15 -0.74 21.56
N ASN A 230 -2.55 -1.91 21.31
CA ASN A 230 -3.25 -3.08 20.82
C ASN A 230 -3.93 -3.81 21.98
N THR A 231 -5.23 -3.57 22.18
CA THR A 231 -5.96 -4.15 23.31
C THR A 231 -6.37 -5.59 22.99
N VAL A 232 -6.59 -6.38 24.04
CA VAL A 232 -6.93 -7.81 23.89
C VAL A 232 -8.37 -8.00 23.38
N ASP A 233 -9.25 -7.02 23.60
CA ASP A 233 -10.69 -7.16 23.35
C ASP A 233 -11.23 -6.08 22.41
N GLY A 234 -10.39 -5.62 21.48
CA GLY A 234 -10.66 -4.44 20.67
C GLY A 234 -10.14 -4.49 19.25
N ILE A 235 -10.58 -3.51 18.48
CA ILE A 235 -10.00 -3.14 17.19
C ILE A 235 -9.43 -1.73 17.33
N GLU A 236 -8.15 -1.58 17.06
CA GLU A 236 -7.48 -0.28 17.07
C GLU A 236 -6.91 0.07 15.70
N GLU A 237 -7.24 1.27 15.23
CA GLU A 237 -6.83 1.78 13.93
C GLU A 237 -5.90 2.99 14.12
N VAL A 238 -4.75 3.01 13.44
CA VAL A 238 -3.96 4.24 13.33
C VAL A 238 -4.65 5.13 12.30
N ILE A 239 -5.00 6.34 12.74
CA ILE A 239 -5.80 7.26 11.92
C ILE A 239 -5.05 8.55 11.61
N GLY A 240 -3.92 8.82 12.28
CA GLY A 240 -3.12 10.03 12.10
C GLY A 240 -1.71 9.93 12.68
N LEU A 241 -0.76 10.62 12.05
CA LEU A 241 0.61 10.80 12.56
C LEU A 241 1.06 12.23 12.21
N SER A 242 1.72 12.91 13.15
CA SER A 242 2.35 14.20 12.88
C SER A 242 3.58 14.03 11.98
N ALA A 243 3.92 15.08 11.21
CA ALA A 243 5.02 14.98 10.24
C ALA A 243 6.40 14.68 10.86
N ASN A 244 6.62 14.93 12.15
CA ASN A 244 7.83 14.53 12.90
C ASN A 244 7.72 13.13 13.54
N GLY A 245 6.54 12.51 13.56
CA GLY A 245 6.31 11.21 14.20
C GLY A 245 6.10 11.27 15.72
N ASP A 246 6.06 12.47 16.31
CA ASP A 246 5.97 12.63 17.77
C ASP A 246 4.55 12.49 18.32
N ILE A 247 3.52 12.63 17.47
CA ILE A 247 2.12 12.53 17.85
C ILE A 247 1.44 11.53 16.93
N MET A 248 0.78 10.53 17.52
CA MET A 248 -0.04 9.56 16.82
C MET A 248 -1.50 9.68 17.28
N LEU A 249 -2.42 9.53 16.33
CA LEU A 249 -3.85 9.50 16.56
C LEU A 249 -4.38 8.11 16.28
N LEU A 250 -5.25 7.63 17.15
CA LEU A 250 -5.80 6.27 17.10
C LEU A 250 -7.32 6.35 17.18
N LEU A 251 -8.00 5.37 16.59
CA LEU A 251 -9.41 5.07 16.82
C LEU A 251 -9.51 3.77 17.59
N PHE A 252 -10.36 3.75 18.62
CA PHE A 252 -10.60 2.57 19.45
C PHE A 252 -12.05 2.11 19.27
N ASP A 253 -12.25 0.83 18.94
CA ASP A 253 -13.55 0.17 19.00
C ASP A 253 -13.46 -1.09 19.89
N ASN A 254 -13.73 -0.88 21.19
CA ASN A 254 -13.60 -1.86 22.25
C ASN A 254 -14.44 -1.49 23.49
N LYS A 255 -14.21 -2.13 24.64
CA LYS A 255 -14.92 -1.78 25.88
C LYS A 255 -14.61 -0.38 26.40
N LYS A 256 -13.47 0.22 26.03
CA LYS A 256 -13.06 1.57 26.46
C LYS A 256 -13.76 2.66 25.66
N ALA A 257 -14.03 2.42 24.38
CA ALA A 257 -14.56 3.40 23.44
C ALA A 257 -15.16 2.73 22.21
N SER A 258 -16.12 3.37 21.54
CA SER A 258 -16.64 2.88 20.27
C SER A 258 -16.54 3.98 19.23
N GLY A 259 -15.49 3.90 18.39
CA GLY A 259 -15.22 4.86 17.33
C GLY A 259 -14.71 6.22 17.81
N ASP A 260 -14.19 6.32 19.04
CA ASP A 260 -13.63 7.58 19.54
C ASP A 260 -12.16 7.73 19.14
N MET A 261 -11.75 8.98 18.91
CA MET A 261 -10.37 9.37 18.66
C MET A 261 -9.56 9.53 19.96
N PHE A 262 -8.34 9.01 19.94
CA PHE A 262 -7.33 9.10 20.98
C PHE A 262 -6.05 9.74 20.43
N ILE A 263 -5.27 10.33 21.32
CA ILE A 263 -3.95 10.90 21.04
C ILE A 263 -2.91 10.24 21.92
N THR A 264 -1.76 9.88 21.35
CA THR A 264 -0.58 9.43 22.09
C THR A 264 0.68 10.13 21.58
N HIS A 265 1.70 10.17 22.44
CA HIS A 265 2.98 10.82 22.17
C HIS A 265 4.09 9.78 22.12
N LYS A 266 5.06 10.01 21.23
CA LYS A 266 6.25 9.17 21.14
C LYS A 266 7.09 9.33 22.41
N ALA A 267 7.42 8.20 23.03
CA ALA A 267 8.25 8.09 24.23
C ALA A 267 9.40 7.13 23.95
N GLY A 268 10.56 7.68 23.57
CA GLY A 268 11.71 6.92 23.11
C GLY A 268 11.38 6.10 21.86
N GLU A 269 11.44 4.78 21.99
CA GLU A 269 11.18 3.81 20.92
C GLU A 269 9.74 3.28 20.91
N SER A 270 8.87 3.81 21.77
CA SER A 270 7.48 3.43 21.95
C SER A 270 6.55 4.65 21.96
N PHE A 271 5.27 4.44 22.25
CA PHE A 271 4.27 5.48 22.47
C PHE A 271 3.68 5.34 23.87
N ASP A 272 3.32 6.46 24.48
CA ASP A 272 2.65 6.51 25.79
C ASP A 272 1.23 5.89 25.74
N GLU A 273 0.58 5.75 26.90
CA GLU A 273 -0.84 5.36 26.94
C GLU A 273 -1.70 6.39 26.18
N PRO A 274 -2.53 5.97 25.22
CA PRO A 274 -3.41 6.88 24.50
C PRO A 274 -4.43 7.56 25.40
N VAL A 275 -4.61 8.86 25.20
CA VAL A 275 -5.59 9.69 25.91
C VAL A 275 -6.76 10.00 24.98
N LYS A 276 -7.99 9.74 25.43
CA LYS A 276 -9.20 10.06 24.68
C LYS A 276 -9.29 11.56 24.44
N LEU A 277 -9.55 11.98 23.20
CA LEU A 277 -9.81 13.39 22.90
C LEU A 277 -11.16 13.82 23.50
N GLU A 278 -11.25 15.09 23.85
CA GLU A 278 -12.46 15.67 24.45
C GLU A 278 -13.68 15.68 23.50
N GLU A 279 -14.88 15.85 24.07
CA GLU A 279 -16.17 15.86 23.34
C GLU A 279 -16.29 16.96 22.28
N THR A 280 -15.39 17.95 22.30
CA THR A 280 -15.32 18.96 21.23
C THR A 280 -14.81 18.34 19.91
N ILE A 281 -14.06 17.25 20.00
CA ILE A 281 -13.58 16.46 18.85
C ILE A 281 -14.45 15.20 18.68
N ASN A 282 -14.59 14.40 19.74
CA ASN A 282 -15.39 13.17 19.71
C ASN A 282 -16.87 13.51 19.85
N SER A 283 -17.62 13.39 18.76
CA SER A 283 -19.02 13.79 18.68
C SER A 283 -19.95 12.57 18.70
N GLY A 284 -21.25 12.79 18.45
CA GLY A 284 -22.17 11.68 18.22
C GLY A 284 -22.10 11.11 16.80
N GLY A 285 -21.29 11.70 15.92
CA GLY A 285 -20.96 11.17 14.60
C GLY A 285 -19.82 10.17 14.67
N GLN A 286 -19.39 9.66 13.51
CA GLN A 286 -18.21 8.82 13.40
C GLN A 286 -17.01 9.68 13.04
N GLU A 287 -15.95 9.64 13.86
CA GLU A 287 -14.68 10.32 13.60
C GLU A 287 -13.59 9.31 13.20
N ILE A 288 -13.48 9.02 11.90
CA ILE A 288 -12.81 7.80 11.39
C ILE A 288 -11.39 8.01 10.86
N ALA A 289 -10.98 9.24 10.56
CA ALA A 289 -9.62 9.54 10.10
C ALA A 289 -9.16 10.95 10.48
N ALA A 290 -7.85 11.14 10.65
CA ALA A 290 -7.31 12.42 11.08
C ALA A 290 -5.88 12.75 10.62
N SER A 291 -5.54 14.02 10.74
CA SER A 291 -4.18 14.51 10.58
C SER A 291 -3.94 15.67 11.51
N ILE A 292 -2.76 15.68 12.12
CA ILE A 292 -2.34 16.74 13.01
C ILE A 292 -1.11 17.44 12.42
N SER A 293 -1.06 18.77 12.55
CA SER A 293 0.09 19.55 12.13
C SER A 293 1.36 19.14 12.88
N LYS A 294 2.53 19.40 12.27
CA LYS A 294 3.85 19.05 12.83
C LYS A 294 4.05 19.54 14.28
N ASP A 295 3.52 20.72 14.60
CA ASP A 295 3.61 21.35 15.91
C ASP A 295 2.50 20.91 16.90
N GLY A 296 1.58 20.03 16.47
CA GLY A 296 0.46 19.56 17.28
C GLY A 296 -0.63 20.59 17.54
N SER A 297 -0.64 21.74 16.84
CA SER A 297 -1.55 22.85 17.13
C SER A 297 -2.84 22.84 16.30
N THR A 298 -2.89 22.11 15.20
CA THR A 298 -4.02 22.06 14.27
C THR A 298 -4.37 20.61 13.95
N LEU A 299 -5.64 20.25 14.16
CA LEU A 299 -6.21 18.94 13.86
C LEU A 299 -7.15 19.06 12.68
N TYR A 300 -6.97 18.20 11.68
CA TYR A 300 -7.90 17.95 10.59
C TYR A 300 -8.49 16.57 10.80
N PHE A 301 -9.80 16.40 10.65
CA PHE A 301 -10.44 15.10 10.87
C PHE A 301 -11.72 14.95 10.05
N ALA A 302 -11.99 13.73 9.62
CA ALA A 302 -13.23 13.34 8.97
C ALA A 302 -14.29 13.03 10.03
N SER A 303 -15.51 13.53 9.84
CA SER A 303 -16.61 13.35 10.80
C SER A 303 -17.96 13.35 10.09
N SER A 304 -18.88 12.46 10.50
CA SER A 304 -20.28 12.42 10.02
C SER A 304 -21.26 13.20 10.91
N ARG A 305 -20.78 14.27 11.57
CA ARG A 305 -21.64 15.15 12.38
C ARG A 305 -22.76 15.78 11.53
N LYS A 306 -23.90 16.09 12.18
CA LYS A 306 -25.16 16.51 11.52
C LYS A 306 -25.11 17.76 10.64
N ASP A 307 -24.12 18.64 10.83
CA ASP A 307 -24.02 19.93 10.12
C ASP A 307 -23.02 19.88 8.94
N GLY A 308 -22.79 18.70 8.37
CA GLY A 308 -21.96 18.48 7.18
C GLY A 308 -22.68 18.74 5.85
N PHE A 309 -21.94 18.62 4.75
CA PHE A 309 -22.40 18.70 3.37
C PHE A 309 -22.91 17.35 2.85
N GLY A 310 -22.29 16.25 3.27
CA GLY A 310 -22.56 14.91 2.78
C GLY A 310 -22.48 13.83 3.87
N GLY A 311 -21.88 12.69 3.54
CA GLY A 311 -21.74 11.57 4.47
C GLY A 311 -20.70 11.88 5.54
N THR A 312 -19.42 11.63 5.28
CA THR A 312 -18.32 12.18 6.10
C THR A 312 -17.74 13.43 5.49
N ASP A 313 -17.47 14.42 6.33
CA ASP A 313 -16.90 15.71 5.94
C ASP A 313 -15.57 15.95 6.67
N ILE A 314 -14.66 16.69 6.06
CA ILE A 314 -13.40 17.11 6.69
C ILE A 314 -13.58 18.43 7.43
N TYR A 315 -13.16 18.43 8.69
CA TYR A 315 -13.18 19.57 9.59
C TYR A 315 -11.78 19.93 10.08
N ILE A 316 -11.64 21.16 10.57
CA ILE A 316 -10.43 21.67 11.22
C ILE A 316 -10.74 22.15 12.63
N SER A 317 -9.91 21.77 13.60
CA SER A 317 -9.87 22.35 14.94
C SER A 317 -8.46 22.83 15.27
N LYS A 318 -8.37 23.85 16.13
CA LYS A 318 -7.11 24.43 16.59
C LYS A 318 -7.02 24.35 18.09
N LYS A 319 -5.82 24.05 18.59
CA LYS A 319 -5.54 24.05 20.02
C LYS A 319 -5.70 25.46 20.59
N LEU A 320 -6.39 25.58 21.72
CA LEU A 320 -6.62 26.85 22.39
C LEU A 320 -5.40 27.24 23.25
N PRO A 321 -5.15 28.55 23.48
CA PRO A 321 -4.03 29.00 24.32
C PRO A 321 -4.06 28.46 25.76
N ILE A 322 -5.24 28.12 26.26
CA ILE A 322 -5.46 27.59 27.62
C ILE A 322 -5.41 26.06 27.68
N GLY A 323 -5.11 25.37 26.58
CA GLY A 323 -5.27 23.93 26.43
C GLY A 323 -6.63 23.54 25.84
N GLY A 324 -6.76 22.27 25.43
CA GLY A 324 -7.91 21.77 24.68
C GLY A 324 -7.99 22.25 23.23
N TRP A 325 -9.03 21.83 22.53
CA TRP A 325 -9.34 22.08 21.14
C TRP A 325 -10.50 23.07 21.01
N GLY A 326 -10.42 23.96 20.03
CA GLY A 326 -11.51 24.86 19.70
C GLY A 326 -12.66 24.14 18.98
N PRO A 327 -13.85 24.77 18.89
CA PRO A 327 -14.96 24.21 18.13
C PRO A 327 -14.55 23.91 16.69
N PRO A 328 -14.74 22.67 16.21
CA PRO A 328 -14.32 22.28 14.88
C PRO A 328 -15.13 22.95 13.77
N GLN A 329 -14.46 23.45 12.74
CA GLN A 329 -15.05 24.15 11.59
C GLN A 329 -14.98 23.29 10.34
N ASN A 330 -16.07 23.26 9.57
CA ASN A 330 -16.11 22.53 8.30
C ASN A 330 -15.18 23.22 7.28
N LEU A 331 -14.42 22.45 6.50
CA LEU A 331 -13.49 23.02 5.50
C LEU A 331 -14.18 23.63 4.27
N GLY A 332 -15.50 23.51 4.18
CA GLY A 332 -16.33 24.15 3.17
C GLY A 332 -16.43 23.36 1.87
N PRO A 333 -17.23 23.86 0.90
CA PRO A 333 -17.66 23.10 -0.27
C PRO A 333 -16.56 22.89 -1.32
N GLU A 334 -15.42 23.55 -1.17
CA GLU A 334 -14.25 23.29 -1.99
C GLU A 334 -13.59 21.96 -1.61
N ILE A 335 -13.68 21.54 -0.35
CA ILE A 335 -13.15 20.26 0.12
C ILE A 335 -14.27 19.23 0.21
N ASN A 336 -15.35 19.59 0.91
CA ASN A 336 -16.45 18.69 1.21
C ASN A 336 -17.53 18.74 0.12
N THR A 337 -18.02 17.58 -0.27
CA THR A 337 -19.02 17.39 -1.32
C THR A 337 -20.27 16.76 -0.71
N PRO A 338 -21.33 16.51 -1.49
CA PRO A 338 -22.47 15.72 -1.01
C PRO A 338 -22.15 14.23 -0.73
N PHE A 339 -20.91 13.79 -1.00
CA PHE A 339 -20.45 12.42 -0.81
C PHE A 339 -19.54 12.31 0.42
N ASP A 340 -18.72 11.25 0.49
CA ASP A 340 -17.79 11.06 1.59
C ASP A 340 -16.42 11.65 1.27
N GLU A 341 -15.91 12.46 2.19
CA GLU A 341 -14.52 12.89 2.28
C GLU A 341 -13.87 12.36 3.55
N ASP A 342 -12.66 11.80 3.39
CA ASP A 342 -11.98 11.05 4.44
C ASP A 342 -10.45 11.16 4.34
N PHE A 343 -9.73 10.58 5.32
CA PHE A 343 -8.26 10.52 5.40
C PHE A 343 -7.56 11.85 5.10
N PRO A 344 -7.90 12.95 5.80
CA PRO A 344 -7.18 14.19 5.64
C PRO A 344 -5.71 13.99 6.03
N ASN A 345 -4.82 14.59 5.26
CA ASN A 345 -3.38 14.58 5.49
C ASN A 345 -2.76 15.91 5.08
N ILE A 346 -2.38 16.70 6.09
CA ILE A 346 -1.65 17.94 5.87
C ILE A 346 -0.18 17.64 5.55
N SER A 347 0.34 18.26 4.48
CA SER A 347 1.75 18.17 4.13
C SER A 347 2.64 18.74 5.24
N PRO A 348 3.91 18.30 5.36
CA PRO A 348 4.81 18.74 6.43
C PRO A 348 5.00 20.26 6.54
N ASP A 349 4.89 20.98 5.43
CA ASP A 349 4.97 22.44 5.33
C ASP A 349 3.63 23.17 5.54
N GLY A 350 2.53 22.43 5.70
CA GLY A 350 1.18 22.98 5.86
C GLY A 350 0.56 23.55 4.58
N SER A 351 1.23 23.44 3.43
CA SER A 351 0.81 24.10 2.19
C SER A 351 -0.22 23.31 1.38
N SER A 352 -0.27 21.99 1.57
CA SER A 352 -1.13 21.08 0.81
C SER A 352 -1.91 20.16 1.73
N LEU A 353 -3.19 19.98 1.45
CA LEU A 353 -4.03 18.95 2.09
C LEU A 353 -4.27 17.84 1.07
N TYR A 354 -3.82 16.64 1.38
CA TYR A 354 -4.24 15.42 0.70
C TYR A 354 -5.44 14.84 1.43
N PHE A 355 -6.39 14.26 0.72
CA PHE A 355 -7.57 13.61 1.31
C PHE A 355 -8.17 12.63 0.32
N SER A 356 -8.97 11.68 0.80
CA SER A 356 -9.71 10.73 -0.03
C SER A 356 -11.14 11.23 -0.21
N SER A 357 -11.73 11.11 -1.40
CA SER A 357 -13.11 11.55 -1.64
C SER A 357 -13.82 10.66 -2.64
N LYS A 358 -15.11 10.39 -2.39
CA LYS A 358 -16.04 9.82 -3.38
C LYS A 358 -16.62 10.88 -4.32
N GLY A 359 -16.42 12.16 -4.03
CA GLY A 359 -16.90 13.26 -4.84
C GLY A 359 -15.92 13.73 -5.91
N HIS A 360 -16.00 15.03 -6.19
CA HIS A 360 -15.13 15.74 -7.13
C HIS A 360 -15.05 15.06 -8.50
N THR A 361 -13.84 14.69 -8.93
CA THR A 361 -13.54 14.01 -10.20
C THR A 361 -13.00 12.60 -9.92
N SER A 362 -13.61 11.90 -8.95
CA SER A 362 -13.21 10.53 -8.62
C SER A 362 -13.41 9.61 -9.83
N MET A 363 -12.55 8.63 -10.01
CA MET A 363 -12.60 7.64 -11.08
C MET A 363 -12.97 6.24 -10.59
N GLY A 364 -13.17 6.09 -9.29
CA GLY A 364 -13.55 4.86 -8.62
C GLY A 364 -14.54 5.18 -7.50
N GLY A 365 -14.37 4.58 -6.34
CA GLY A 365 -15.09 5.04 -5.15
C GLY A 365 -14.33 6.18 -4.49
N TYR A 366 -13.60 5.90 -3.41
CA TYR A 366 -12.65 6.85 -2.87
C TYR A 366 -11.46 7.01 -3.81
N ASP A 367 -11.11 8.26 -4.09
CA ASP A 367 -9.88 8.63 -4.78
C ASP A 367 -9.10 9.64 -3.95
N ILE A 368 -7.79 9.68 -4.09
CA ILE A 368 -6.93 10.66 -3.44
C ILE A 368 -6.94 11.99 -4.22
N PHE A 369 -7.22 13.08 -3.52
CA PHE A 369 -7.19 14.45 -4.00
C PHE A 369 -6.12 15.26 -3.27
N LYS A 370 -5.68 16.33 -3.91
CA LYS A 370 -4.79 17.35 -3.34
C LYS A 370 -5.44 18.73 -3.47
N ALA A 371 -5.45 19.47 -2.37
CA ALA A 371 -5.81 20.88 -2.31
C ALA A 371 -4.65 21.74 -1.81
N MET A 372 -4.60 23.02 -2.20
CA MET A 372 -3.53 23.94 -1.81
C MET A 372 -4.05 25.05 -0.91
N TRP A 373 -3.33 25.37 0.17
CA TRP A 373 -3.65 26.46 1.07
C TRP A 373 -3.46 27.82 0.37
N SER A 374 -4.51 28.63 0.33
CA SER A 374 -4.43 30.02 -0.15
C SER A 374 -4.34 30.99 1.01
N THR A 375 -3.17 31.62 1.21
CA THR A 375 -3.00 32.68 2.21
C THR A 375 -3.93 33.87 1.97
N LYS A 376 -4.18 34.22 0.70
CA LYS A 376 -5.09 35.30 0.30
C LYS A 376 -6.55 35.00 0.64
N LYS A 377 -7.03 33.79 0.34
CA LYS A 377 -8.44 33.41 0.57
C LYS A 377 -8.68 32.79 1.96
N LYS A 378 -7.61 32.45 2.69
CA LYS A 378 -7.63 31.75 3.98
C LYS A 378 -8.43 30.44 3.95
N LYS A 379 -8.31 29.70 2.84
CA LYS A 379 -8.92 28.38 2.64
C LYS A 379 -8.11 27.54 1.67
N PHE A 380 -8.36 26.23 1.68
CA PHE A 380 -7.86 25.34 0.63
C PHE A 380 -8.60 25.60 -0.69
N VAL A 381 -7.88 25.49 -1.79
CA VAL A 381 -8.36 25.72 -3.16
C VAL A 381 -7.67 24.76 -4.13
N ASN A 382 -8.11 24.76 -5.39
CA ASN A 382 -7.50 23.98 -6.47
C ASN A 382 -7.46 22.47 -6.16
N VAL A 383 -8.59 21.93 -5.70
CA VAL A 383 -8.75 20.48 -5.51
C VAL A 383 -8.56 19.77 -6.84
N ARG A 384 -7.66 18.78 -6.86
CA ARG A 384 -7.36 17.97 -8.04
C ARG A 384 -7.15 16.52 -7.63
N ASN A 385 -7.70 15.62 -8.45
CA ASN A 385 -7.38 14.20 -8.40
C ASN A 385 -5.87 14.03 -8.64
N ILE A 386 -5.17 13.22 -7.82
CA ILE A 386 -3.71 13.04 -7.97
C ILE A 386 -3.33 12.12 -9.14
N GLY A 387 -4.32 11.50 -9.79
CA GLY A 387 -4.20 10.85 -11.09
C GLY A 387 -3.90 9.35 -11.03
N TYR A 388 -4.10 8.69 -12.16
CA TYR A 388 -3.71 7.30 -12.38
C TYR A 388 -2.18 7.19 -12.54
N PRO A 389 -1.48 6.17 -11.99
CA PRO A 389 -1.99 4.97 -11.33
C PRO A 389 -1.97 5.02 -9.79
N LEU A 390 -1.97 6.22 -9.19
CA LEU A 390 -2.14 6.38 -7.74
C LEU A 390 -3.61 6.18 -7.35
N ASN A 391 -4.51 6.76 -8.13
CA ASN A 391 -5.92 6.42 -8.12
C ASN A 391 -6.23 5.44 -9.24
N THR A 392 -7.20 4.58 -9.00
CA THR A 392 -7.64 3.48 -9.84
C THR A 392 -9.15 3.44 -9.87
N SER A 393 -9.75 2.48 -10.56
CA SER A 393 -11.21 2.29 -10.48
C SER A 393 -11.68 1.68 -9.15
N HIS A 394 -10.77 1.41 -8.21
CA HIS A 394 -11.05 0.88 -6.87
C HIS A 394 -11.23 2.01 -5.84
N ASP A 395 -11.17 1.66 -4.56
CA ASP A 395 -11.06 2.65 -3.48
C ASP A 395 -9.57 2.84 -3.19
N ASP A 396 -9.08 4.05 -3.45
CA ASP A 396 -7.73 4.49 -3.17
C ASP A 396 -7.78 5.55 -2.07
N MET A 397 -7.19 5.21 -0.92
CA MET A 397 -7.32 5.97 0.32
C MET A 397 -5.96 6.15 1.00
N ASN A 398 -5.91 7.05 1.99
CA ASN A 398 -4.76 7.22 2.89
C ASN A 398 -3.40 7.36 2.17
N PHE A 399 -3.20 8.51 1.51
CA PHE A 399 -1.91 8.85 0.92
C PHE A 399 -1.05 9.66 1.89
N ARG A 400 0.19 9.22 2.14
CA ARG A 400 1.19 9.97 2.92
C ARG A 400 2.36 10.42 2.06
N VAL A 401 2.69 11.71 2.08
CA VAL A 401 3.89 12.24 1.40
C VAL A 401 5.04 12.36 2.39
N SER A 402 6.25 12.00 1.98
CA SER A 402 7.48 12.22 2.76
C SER A 402 8.14 13.56 2.41
N GLY A 403 9.33 13.82 2.97
CA GLY A 403 10.11 15.06 2.86
C GLY A 403 9.94 15.89 1.60
N THR A 404 10.74 15.60 0.57
CA THR A 404 10.88 16.46 -0.61
C THR A 404 9.68 16.44 -1.55
N GLY A 405 8.66 15.62 -1.25
CA GLY A 405 7.58 15.32 -2.19
C GLY A 405 7.95 14.29 -3.26
N ARG A 406 9.19 13.76 -3.25
CA ARG A 406 9.59 12.67 -4.15
C ARG A 406 8.96 11.35 -3.77
N TYR A 407 8.77 11.08 -2.48
CA TYR A 407 8.21 9.81 -2.03
C TYR A 407 6.83 9.99 -1.40
N GLY A 408 5.98 9.00 -1.59
CA GLY A 408 4.73 8.84 -0.87
C GLY A 408 4.47 7.39 -0.49
N TYR A 409 3.45 7.14 0.31
CA TYR A 409 3.08 5.82 0.81
C TYR A 409 1.58 5.63 0.63
N ILE A 410 1.22 4.43 0.17
CA ILE A 410 -0.17 3.99 -0.03
C ILE A 410 -0.30 2.52 0.37
N ALA A 411 -1.53 2.11 0.64
CA ALA A 411 -1.92 0.70 0.61
C ALA A 411 -2.64 0.41 -0.72
N ALA A 412 -2.28 -0.66 -1.41
CA ALA A 412 -2.89 -1.01 -2.69
C ALA A 412 -2.88 -2.53 -2.93
N ILE A 413 -3.79 -3.00 -3.78
CA ILE A 413 -3.78 -4.37 -4.31
C ILE A 413 -3.11 -4.32 -5.69
N ARG A 414 -2.01 -5.06 -5.87
CA ARG A 414 -1.26 -5.10 -7.13
C ARG A 414 -0.79 -6.51 -7.45
N PRO A 415 -0.56 -6.85 -8.74
CA PRO A 415 -0.19 -8.21 -9.14
C PRO A 415 1.07 -8.76 -8.47
N GLU A 416 2.03 -7.89 -8.12
CA GLU A 416 3.27 -8.23 -7.43
C GLU A 416 3.15 -8.29 -5.90
N GLY A 417 1.96 -8.06 -5.36
CA GLY A 417 1.70 -8.09 -3.92
C GLY A 417 1.84 -9.47 -3.29
N LEU A 418 2.03 -9.51 -1.98
CA LEU A 418 2.15 -10.72 -1.17
C LEU A 418 0.79 -11.27 -0.73
N GLY A 419 -0.19 -10.38 -0.54
CA GLY A 419 -1.48 -10.72 0.04
C GLY A 419 -2.60 -9.79 -0.41
N GLY A 420 -3.43 -9.36 0.54
CA GLY A 420 -4.53 -8.43 0.31
C GLY A 420 -4.03 -7.02 -0.04
N PHE A 421 -4.32 -6.04 0.81
CA PHE A 421 -3.63 -4.76 0.71
C PHE A 421 -2.18 -4.92 1.11
N ASP A 422 -1.27 -4.41 0.28
CA ASP A 422 0.14 -4.27 0.60
C ASP A 422 0.48 -2.79 0.67
N ILE A 423 1.48 -2.45 1.50
CA ILE A 423 2.04 -1.11 1.59
C ILE A 423 3.14 -0.93 0.54
N TYR A 424 3.04 0.17 -0.19
CA TYR A 424 4.01 0.57 -1.21
C TYR A 424 4.61 1.93 -0.89
N ARG A 425 5.91 2.08 -1.14
CA ARG A 425 6.55 3.39 -1.30
C ARG A 425 6.49 3.80 -2.75
N VAL A 426 5.86 4.93 -3.02
CA VAL A 426 5.70 5.50 -4.36
C VAL A 426 6.80 6.53 -4.59
N THR A 427 7.51 6.42 -5.71
CA THR A 427 8.47 7.43 -6.18
C THR A 427 7.85 8.27 -7.30
N PHE A 428 7.75 9.58 -7.10
CA PHE A 428 7.42 10.55 -8.13
C PHE A 428 8.66 10.87 -8.96
N ASN A 429 8.78 10.21 -10.12
CA ASN A 429 10.00 10.22 -10.94
C ASN A 429 10.35 11.61 -11.50
N VAL A 430 9.41 12.56 -11.48
CA VAL A 430 9.60 13.96 -11.90
C VAL A 430 10.22 14.86 -10.82
N VAL A 431 10.31 14.39 -9.57
CA VAL A 431 10.92 15.12 -8.46
C VAL A 431 12.30 14.54 -8.23
N GLU A 432 13.37 15.31 -8.39
CA GLU A 432 14.76 14.85 -8.21
C GLU A 432 15.01 14.19 -6.84
N PRO A 433 15.89 13.16 -6.77
CA PRO A 433 16.31 12.58 -5.50
C PRO A 433 17.15 13.58 -4.68
N GLN A 434 17.30 13.27 -3.38
CA GLN A 434 18.36 13.89 -2.59
C GLN A 434 19.70 13.27 -3.02
N TYR A 435 20.76 14.06 -3.00
CA TYR A 435 22.10 13.61 -3.40
C TYR A 435 23.05 13.71 -2.23
N THR A 436 23.92 12.71 -2.10
CA THR A 436 25.04 12.67 -1.17
C THR A 436 26.30 13.14 -1.86
N ILE A 437 27.06 14.01 -1.19
CA ILE A 437 28.38 14.47 -1.64
C ILE A 437 29.44 13.60 -0.99
N ILE A 438 30.12 12.78 -1.78
CA ILE A 438 31.30 12.04 -1.34
C ILE A 438 32.52 12.88 -1.68
N LYS A 439 33.33 13.20 -0.67
CA LYS A 439 34.54 14.01 -0.83
C LYS A 439 35.72 13.38 -0.10
N GLY A 440 36.90 13.62 -0.62
CA GLY A 440 38.12 13.22 0.06
C GLY A 440 39.35 13.47 -0.79
N THR A 441 40.47 12.89 -0.36
CA THR A 441 41.77 13.04 -1.02
C THR A 441 42.34 11.68 -1.37
N ILE A 442 42.89 11.56 -2.58
CA ILE A 442 43.67 10.37 -2.97
C ILE A 442 45.12 10.57 -2.52
N ARG A 443 45.69 9.59 -1.82
CA ARG A 443 47.07 9.62 -1.32
C ARG A 443 47.81 8.33 -1.68
N SER A 444 49.10 8.43 -1.99
CA SER A 444 49.93 7.23 -2.16
C SER A 444 50.34 6.69 -0.79
N SER A 445 50.39 5.36 -0.66
CA SER A 445 50.96 4.71 0.51
C SER A 445 52.47 4.94 0.62
N ASP A 446 53.15 5.28 -0.49
CA ASP A 446 54.55 5.72 -0.50
C ASP A 446 54.59 7.24 -0.76
N PRO A 447 54.99 8.06 0.23
CA PRO A 447 55.02 9.52 0.08
C PRO A 447 56.03 10.01 -0.98
N ASN A 448 56.93 9.15 -1.47
CA ASN A 448 57.89 9.49 -2.53
C ASN A 448 57.36 9.20 -3.93
N LYS A 449 56.25 8.46 -4.06
CA LYS A 449 55.60 8.20 -5.35
C LYS A 449 54.41 9.14 -5.51
N GLN A 450 54.52 10.05 -6.47
CA GLN A 450 53.42 10.95 -6.81
C GLN A 450 52.32 10.17 -7.56
N ILE A 451 51.06 10.56 -7.31
CA ILE A 451 49.93 10.07 -8.09
C ILE A 451 49.81 10.94 -9.35
N GLU A 452 49.79 10.29 -10.50
CA GLU A 452 49.57 10.92 -11.80
C GLU A 452 48.37 10.25 -12.48
N ASP A 453 47.68 11.00 -13.34
CA ASP A 453 46.62 10.51 -14.24
C ASP A 453 45.66 9.51 -13.59
N VAL A 454 44.85 10.00 -12.65
CA VAL A 454 43.86 9.19 -11.94
C VAL A 454 42.45 9.57 -12.37
N ILE A 455 41.65 8.55 -12.69
CA ILE A 455 40.22 8.64 -12.96
C ILE A 455 39.49 7.82 -11.92
N ILE A 456 38.38 8.34 -11.42
CA ILE A 456 37.43 7.61 -10.58
C ILE A 456 36.19 7.33 -11.42
N ASP A 457 35.91 6.07 -11.71
CA ASP A 457 34.68 5.63 -12.38
C ASP A 457 33.71 5.08 -11.33
N ILE A 458 32.44 5.50 -11.44
CA ILE A 458 31.36 5.00 -10.60
C ILE A 458 30.38 4.23 -11.47
N THR A 459 30.09 3.00 -11.12
CA THR A 459 29.12 2.14 -11.81
C THR A 459 27.91 1.90 -10.90
N ASP A 460 26.70 2.05 -11.42
CA ASP A 460 25.47 1.68 -10.71
C ASP A 460 25.37 0.15 -10.66
N LYS A 461 25.32 -0.44 -9.46
CA LYS A 461 25.32 -1.91 -9.31
C LYS A 461 23.99 -2.56 -9.72
N LYS A 462 22.90 -1.80 -9.75
CA LYS A 462 21.59 -2.28 -10.15
C LYS A 462 21.46 -2.36 -11.65
N THR A 463 21.96 -1.38 -12.40
CA THR A 463 21.88 -1.38 -13.86
C THR A 463 23.13 -1.94 -14.55
N GLY A 464 24.27 -1.88 -13.87
CA GLY A 464 25.59 -2.20 -14.44
C GLY A 464 26.15 -1.10 -15.32
N ASP A 465 25.49 0.06 -15.42
CA ASP A 465 25.91 1.17 -16.26
C ASP A 465 26.92 2.07 -15.53
N LEU A 466 27.86 2.63 -16.29
CA LEU A 466 28.72 3.71 -15.81
C LEU A 466 27.83 4.91 -15.45
N TYR A 467 27.76 5.22 -14.16
CA TYR A 467 27.05 6.39 -13.63
C TYR A 467 27.80 7.67 -13.96
N GLY A 468 29.13 7.66 -13.79
CA GLY A 468 29.97 8.79 -14.17
C GLY A 468 31.45 8.60 -13.89
N SER A 469 32.26 9.40 -14.58
CA SER A 469 33.73 9.49 -14.39
C SER A 469 34.09 10.83 -13.77
N TYR A 470 34.92 10.80 -12.75
CA TYR A 470 35.30 11.95 -11.94
C TYR A 470 36.81 12.13 -11.91
N LEU A 471 37.25 13.38 -12.06
CA LEU A 471 38.66 13.75 -12.01
C LEU A 471 38.94 14.49 -10.69
N PRO A 472 39.88 14.02 -9.86
CA PRO A 472 40.35 14.81 -8.73
C PRO A 472 41.09 16.06 -9.22
N ASN A 473 41.17 17.05 -8.34
CA ASN A 473 41.99 18.22 -8.57
C ASN A 473 43.48 17.82 -8.65
N PHE A 474 44.11 18.10 -9.78
CA PHE A 474 45.49 17.69 -10.08
C PHE A 474 46.55 18.16 -9.05
N ASN A 475 46.34 19.30 -8.39
CA ASN A 475 47.34 19.81 -7.43
C ASN A 475 47.14 19.26 -6.01
N THR A 476 45.90 18.94 -5.64
CA THR A 476 45.53 18.61 -4.26
C THR A 476 45.08 17.16 -4.09
N MET A 477 44.87 16.44 -5.18
CA MET A 477 44.26 15.11 -5.24
C MET A 477 42.89 15.03 -4.57
N ARG A 478 42.22 16.17 -4.37
CA ARG A 478 40.87 16.24 -3.80
C ARG A 478 39.85 15.90 -4.86
N TYR A 479 38.90 15.03 -4.54
CA TYR A 479 37.78 14.70 -5.42
C TYR A 479 36.43 15.01 -4.76
N VAL A 480 35.42 15.14 -5.61
CA VAL A 480 34.01 15.29 -5.21
C VAL A 480 33.16 14.45 -6.17
N ILE A 481 32.31 13.60 -5.61
CA ILE A 481 31.37 12.73 -6.31
C ILE A 481 29.98 13.02 -5.74
N ILE A 482 28.96 13.08 -6.59
CA ILE A 482 27.58 13.40 -6.19
C ILE A 482 26.70 12.25 -6.67
N LEU A 483 26.15 11.48 -5.73
CA LEU A 483 25.36 10.27 -6.01
C LEU A 483 24.00 10.34 -5.31
N PRO A 484 22.91 9.92 -5.96
CA PRO A 484 21.63 9.69 -5.28
C PRO A 484 21.67 8.37 -4.49
N PRO A 485 20.68 8.09 -3.62
CA PRO A 485 20.56 6.80 -2.95
C PRO A 485 20.62 5.62 -3.92
N GLY A 486 21.41 4.61 -3.55
CA GLY A 486 21.72 3.48 -4.42
C GLY A 486 22.98 2.73 -3.99
N GLU A 487 23.24 1.62 -4.68
CA GLU A 487 24.44 0.82 -4.53
C GLU A 487 25.34 1.03 -5.75
N TYR A 488 26.60 1.37 -5.50
CA TYR A 488 27.57 1.71 -6.53
C TYR A 488 28.86 0.95 -6.34
N GLU A 489 29.59 0.74 -7.42
CA GLU A 489 30.97 0.28 -7.40
C GLU A 489 31.87 1.46 -7.79
N LEU A 490 32.82 1.80 -6.91
CA LEU A 490 33.87 2.77 -7.16
C LEU A 490 35.09 2.04 -7.71
N PHE A 491 35.56 2.51 -8.85
CA PHE A 491 36.76 2.05 -9.52
C PHE A 491 37.73 3.22 -9.63
N VAL A 492 38.95 3.10 -9.07
CA VAL A 492 40.00 4.10 -9.31
C VAL A 492 41.24 3.45 -9.87
N GLU A 493 41.71 4.01 -10.98
CA GLU A 493 42.86 3.54 -11.74
C GLU A 493 43.90 4.66 -11.83
N PRO A 494 44.88 4.70 -10.90
CA PRO A 494 45.97 5.65 -10.94
C PRO A 494 47.15 5.08 -11.73
N LEU A 495 47.85 5.91 -12.48
CA LEU A 495 49.07 5.50 -13.19
C LEU A 495 50.14 5.02 -12.19
N GLU A 496 50.84 3.92 -12.51
CA GLU A 496 51.86 3.28 -11.67
C GLU A 496 51.41 2.88 -10.24
N HIS A 497 50.09 2.73 -10.03
CA HIS A 497 49.52 2.27 -8.77
C HIS A 497 48.52 1.13 -9.01
N LYS A 498 48.25 0.36 -7.96
CA LYS A 498 47.23 -0.69 -8.00
C LYS A 498 45.85 -0.05 -8.09
N THR A 499 45.02 -0.59 -8.95
CA THR A 499 43.60 -0.29 -9.05
C THR A 499 42.88 -0.57 -7.74
N ILE A 500 41.93 0.29 -7.38
CA ILE A 500 41.04 0.13 -6.24
C ILE A 500 39.63 -0.12 -6.78
N ILE A 501 38.96 -1.12 -6.21
CA ILE A 501 37.55 -1.43 -6.47
C ILE A 501 36.87 -1.55 -5.11
N GLU A 502 35.87 -0.72 -4.85
CA GLU A 502 35.16 -0.68 -3.57
C GLU A 502 33.67 -0.45 -3.78
N ASP A 503 32.84 -1.12 -2.98
CA ASP A 503 31.42 -0.85 -2.91
C ASP A 503 31.14 0.46 -2.16
N ILE A 504 30.19 1.24 -2.68
CA ILE A 504 29.67 2.46 -2.06
C ILE A 504 28.15 2.34 -1.97
N ASN A 505 27.63 2.40 -0.75
CA ASN A 505 26.19 2.42 -0.50
C ASN A 505 25.79 3.82 -0.06
N ILE A 506 24.87 4.42 -0.81
CA ILE A 506 24.26 5.71 -0.48
C ILE A 506 22.88 5.43 0.08
N LEU A 507 22.75 5.63 1.39
CA LEU A 507 21.54 5.31 2.13
C LEU A 507 20.46 6.38 1.93
N ASP A 508 19.21 5.98 2.13
CA ASP A 508 18.00 6.82 2.00
C ASP A 508 17.29 6.96 3.36
N LYS A 509 16.13 7.64 3.36
CA LYS A 509 15.24 7.78 4.52
C LYS A 509 15.97 8.45 5.70
N SER A 510 15.78 7.97 6.92
CA SER A 510 16.44 8.54 8.09
C SER A 510 17.92 8.19 8.18
N SER A 511 18.41 7.28 7.34
CA SER A 511 19.82 6.91 7.23
C SER A 511 20.57 7.75 6.18
N PHE A 512 19.89 8.68 5.50
CA PHE A 512 20.52 9.56 4.52
C PHE A 512 21.60 10.45 5.13
N GLU A 513 22.76 10.48 4.48
CA GLU A 513 23.88 11.36 4.82
C GLU A 513 24.12 12.34 3.67
N ALA A 514 24.10 13.65 3.96
CA ALA A 514 24.33 14.67 2.93
C ALA A 514 25.78 14.70 2.45
N GLU A 515 26.73 14.33 3.30
CA GLU A 515 28.16 14.34 3.00
C GLU A 515 28.83 13.11 3.58
N ILE A 516 29.69 12.46 2.80
CA ILE A 516 30.54 11.35 3.21
C ILE A 516 32.00 11.76 2.98
N GLU A 517 32.83 11.66 4.02
CA GLU A 517 34.28 11.80 3.89
C GLU A 517 34.93 10.43 3.62
N LYS A 518 35.65 10.32 2.52
CA LYS A 518 36.34 9.09 2.11
C LYS A 518 37.70 9.43 1.53
N ASP A 519 38.77 9.20 2.28
CA ASP A 519 40.12 9.28 1.73
C ASP A 519 40.48 7.95 1.05
N ILE A 520 41.16 8.02 -0.09
CA ILE A 520 41.55 6.84 -0.88
C ILE A 520 43.08 6.69 -0.79
N ILE A 521 43.56 5.51 -0.40
CA ILE A 521 45.00 5.22 -0.31
C ILE A 521 45.39 4.23 -1.40
N VAL A 522 46.17 4.67 -2.38
CA VAL A 522 46.65 3.85 -3.50
C VAL A 522 48.04 3.31 -3.22
N THR A 523 48.31 2.07 -3.61
CA THR A 523 49.62 1.43 -3.43
C THR A 523 50.37 1.41 -4.76
N PRO A 524 51.62 1.88 -4.83
CA PRO A 524 52.43 1.78 -6.05
C PRO A 524 52.50 0.35 -6.61
N THR A 525 52.46 0.23 -7.94
CA THR A 525 52.96 -0.97 -8.61
C THR A 525 54.49 -0.92 -8.57
N ASN A 526 55.11 -2.05 -8.22
CA ASN A 526 56.57 -2.18 -8.08
C ASN A 526 57.31 -1.78 -9.36
#